data_AF-A0A645AZ75-F1
#
_entry.id   AF-A0A645AZ75-F1
#
_cell.length_a   1.000
_cell.length_b   1.000
_cell.length_c   1.000
_cell.angle_alpha   90.00
_cell.angle_beta   90.00
_cell.angle_gamma   90.00
#
_symmetry.space_group_name_H-M   'P 1'
#
loop_
_entity.id
_entity.type
_entity.pdbx_description
1 polymer ?
#
loop_
_entity_poly.entity_id
_entity_poly.type
_entity_poly.pdbx_seq_one_letter_code
_entity_poly.pdbx_strand_id
1 'polypeptide(L)'
;MNIVPDYVTHRLNEITELLNNLSKKNNELAHDFEKVLLIDNLHERGLKIVHEIMPLMLEVRHIIDAYEKISSVDVYDIPLYGEILFGNR
;
A
#
# COMPACT_ATOMS: atom_id res chain seq x y z
N MET A 1 -35.19 -9.08 -10.00
CA MET A 1 -33.72 -9.22 -10.00
C MET A 1 -33.14 -7.83 -9.87
N ASN A 2 -32.46 -7.54 -8.76
CA ASN A 2 -31.73 -6.27 -8.62
C ASN A 2 -30.49 -6.34 -9.50
N ILE A 3 -30.54 -5.67 -10.66
CA ILE A 3 -29.38 -5.49 -11.52
C ILE A 3 -28.47 -4.50 -10.78
N VAL A 4 -27.31 -4.97 -10.33
CA VAL A 4 -26.27 -4.08 -9.79
C VAL A 4 -25.72 -3.27 -10.96
N PRO A 5 -25.68 -1.92 -10.88
CA PRO A 5 -25.13 -1.11 -11.96
C PRO A 5 -23.68 -1.49 -12.26
N ASP A 6 -23.30 -1.52 -13.54
CA ASP A 6 -21.96 -1.93 -13.99
C ASP A 6 -20.83 -1.13 -13.30
N TYR A 7 -21.07 0.16 -13.04
CA TYR A 7 -20.13 1.00 -12.30
C TYR A 7 -19.81 0.45 -10.91
N VAL A 8 -20.81 -0.07 -10.19
CA VAL A 8 -20.62 -0.63 -8.83
C VAL A 8 -19.78 -1.89 -8.91
N THR A 9 -20.08 -2.79 -9.86
CA THR A 9 -19.31 -4.01 -10.09
C THR A 9 -17.85 -3.67 -10.46
N HIS A 10 -17.63 -2.69 -11.33
CA HIS A 10 -16.30 -2.25 -11.72
C HIS A 10 -15.49 -1.71 -10.53
N ARG A 11 -16.10 -0.85 -9.70
CA ARG A 11 -15.46 -0.31 -8.49
C ARG A 11 -15.11 -1.38 -7.48
N LEU A 12 -15.99 -2.36 -7.26
CA LEU A 12 -15.71 -3.47 -6.35
C LEU A 12 -14.55 -4.33 -6.84
N ASN A 13 -14.46 -4.58 -8.15
CA ASN A 13 -13.35 -5.31 -8.73
C ASN A 13 -12.02 -4.54 -8.58
N GLU A 14 -12.03 -3.22 -8.86
CA GLU A 14 -10.86 -2.36 -8.71
C GLU A 14 -10.35 -2.35 -7.25
N ILE A 15 -11.25 -2.18 -6.27
CA ILE A 15 -10.90 -2.25 -4.84
C ILE A 15 -10.35 -3.63 -4.48
N THR A 16 -11.00 -4.70 -4.94
CA THR A 16 -10.57 -6.08 -4.65
C THR A 16 -9.16 -6.34 -5.20
N GLU A 17 -8.88 -5.87 -6.41
CA GLU A 17 -7.57 -6.00 -7.03
C GLU A 17 -6.50 -5.23 -6.25
N LEU A 18 -6.78 -3.98 -5.85
CA LEU A 18 -5.87 -3.19 -5.03
C LEU A 18 -5.57 -3.87 -3.68
N LEU A 19 -6.59 -4.41 -2.99
CA LEU A 19 -6.40 -5.09 -1.70
C LEU A 19 -5.61 -6.40 -1.85
N ASN A 20 -5.88 -7.18 -2.89
CA ASN A 20 -5.11 -8.39 -3.18
C ASN A 20 -3.65 -8.07 -3.50
N ASN A 21 -3.41 -7.02 -4.31
CA ASN A 21 -2.07 -6.56 -4.64
C ASN A 21 -1.34 -6.02 -3.41
N LEU A 22 -2.03 -5.25 -2.56
CA LEU A 22 -1.47 -4.74 -1.31
C LEU A 22 -1.02 -5.88 -0.40
N SER A 23 -1.89 -6.88 -0.18
CA SER A 23 -1.58 -8.06 0.63
C SER A 23 -0.35 -8.80 0.10
N LYS A 24 -0.31 -9.06 -1.21
CA LYS A 24 0.83 -9.71 -1.86
C LYS A 24 2.13 -8.92 -1.67
N LYS A 25 2.12 -7.62 -1.96
CA LYS A 25 3.31 -6.76 -1.89
C LYS A 25 3.79 -6.52 -0.47
N ASN A 26 2.87 -6.43 0.48
CA ASN A 26 3.22 -6.34 1.90
C ASN A 26 3.89 -7.62 2.40
N ASN A 27 3.42 -8.80 1.98
CA ASN A 27 4.05 -10.06 2.33
C ASN A 27 5.45 -10.21 1.69
N GLU A 28 5.60 -9.78 0.44
CA GLU A 28 6.91 -9.73 -0.25
C GLU A 28 7.89 -8.82 0.50
N LEU A 29 7.46 -7.60 0.83
CA LEU A 29 8.24 -6.65 1.63
C LEU A 29 8.65 -7.23 2.99
N ALA A 30 7.72 -7.81 3.73
CA ALA A 30 7.99 -8.38 5.06
C ALA A 30 9.03 -9.51 4.98
N HIS A 31 8.83 -10.45 4.05
CA HIS A 31 9.73 -11.59 3.84
C HIS A 31 11.16 -11.15 3.48
N ASP A 32 11.29 -10.22 2.55
CA ASP A 32 12.61 -9.77 2.11
C ASP A 32 13.29 -8.86 3.15
N PHE A 33 12.52 -8.05 3.87
CA PHE A 33 13.04 -7.26 4.97
C PHE A 33 13.59 -8.15 6.10
N GLU A 34 12.89 -9.22 6.46
CA GLU A 34 13.37 -10.19 7.45
C GLU A 34 14.71 -10.81 7.04
N LYS A 35 14.89 -11.18 5.77
CA LYS A 35 16.18 -11.69 5.27
C LYS A 35 17.30 -10.65 5.37
N VAL A 36 17.01 -9.40 5.03
CA VAL A 36 18.00 -8.32 5.10
C VAL A 36 18.41 -8.02 6.54
N LEU A 37 17.50 -8.16 7.50
CA LEU A 37 17.81 -7.97 8.92
C LEU A 37 18.78 -9.02 9.48
N LEU A 38 18.84 -10.22 8.89
CA LEU A 38 19.78 -11.29 9.26
C LEU A 38 21.22 -11.03 8.80
N ILE A 39 21.48 -9.97 8.02
CA ILE A 39 22.82 -9.62 7.57
C ILE A 39 23.59 -8.95 8.72
N ASP A 40 24.65 -9.61 9.20
CA ASP A 40 25.49 -9.12 10.31
C ASP A 40 26.25 -7.83 9.95
N ASN A 41 26.73 -7.73 8.70
CA ASN A 41 27.47 -6.56 8.24
C ASN A 41 26.54 -5.36 8.10
N LEU A 42 26.73 -4.35 8.96
CA LEU A 42 25.91 -3.15 8.97
C LEU A 42 25.93 -2.37 7.65
N HIS A 43 27.10 -2.25 7.01
CA HIS A 43 27.24 -1.52 5.76
C HIS A 43 26.49 -2.22 4.63
N GLU A 44 26.66 -3.54 4.50
CA GLU A 44 25.95 -4.35 3.50
C GLU A 44 24.43 -4.31 3.72
N ARG A 45 23.99 -4.50 4.97
CA ARG A 45 22.57 -4.38 5.34
C ARG A 45 22.00 -3.02 4.97
N GLY A 46 22.73 -1.93 5.23
CA GLY A 46 22.33 -0.58 4.84
C GLY A 46 22.12 -0.44 3.33
N LEU A 47 23.06 -0.94 2.52
CA LEU A 47 22.94 -0.94 1.06
C LEU A 47 21.72 -1.73 0.60
N LYS A 48 21.48 -2.90 1.18
CA LYS A 48 20.33 -3.76 0.87
C LYS A 48 19.00 -3.08 1.21
N ILE A 49 18.92 -2.40 2.36
CA ILE A 49 17.72 -1.63 2.72
C ILE A 49 17.43 -0.55 1.67
N VAL A 50 18.44 0.21 1.26
CA VAL A 50 18.26 1.31 0.30
C VAL A 50 17.93 0.80 -1.11
N HIS A 51 18.61 -0.24 -1.57
CA HIS A 51 18.50 -0.67 -2.97
C HIS A 51 17.45 -1.74 -3.22
N GLU A 52 17.02 -2.48 -2.20
CA GLU A 52 16.09 -3.62 -2.36
C GLU A 52 14.79 -3.40 -1.58
N ILE A 53 14.87 -2.97 -0.32
CA ILE A 53 13.68 -2.81 0.54
C ILE A 53 12.92 -1.52 0.24
N MET A 54 13.62 -0.39 0.08
CA MET A 54 12.98 0.89 -0.20
C MET A 54 12.11 0.88 -1.47
N PRO A 55 12.53 0.27 -2.60
CA PRO A 55 11.64 0.07 -3.76
C PRO A 55 10.35 -0.68 -3.42
N LEU A 56 10.42 -1.77 -2.64
CA LEU A 56 9.24 -2.53 -2.21
C LEU A 56 8.31 -1.69 -1.31
N MET A 57 8.87 -0.89 -0.41
CA MET A 57 8.10 0.06 0.39
C MET A 57 7.37 1.09 -0.49
N LEU A 58 8.02 1.58 -1.54
CA LEU A 58 7.40 2.48 -2.51
C LEU A 58 6.29 1.76 -3.28
N GLU A 59 6.45 0.51 -3.69
CA GLU A 59 5.36 -0.23 -4.36
C GLU A 59 4.12 -0.37 -3.46
N VAL A 60 4.30 -0.73 -2.19
CA VAL A 60 3.21 -0.77 -1.20
C VAL A 60 2.55 0.61 -1.06
N ARG A 61 3.36 1.68 -0.97
CA ARG A 61 2.89 3.06 -0.90
C ARG A 61 2.00 3.43 -2.09
N HIS A 62 2.42 3.11 -3.31
CA HIS A 62 1.66 3.45 -4.52
C HIS A 62 0.29 2.76 -4.56
N ILE A 63 0.17 1.53 -4.02
CA ILE A 63 -1.09 0.81 -3.94
C ILE A 63 -2.03 1.48 -2.92
N ILE A 64 -1.51 1.88 -1.76
CA ILE A 64 -2.28 2.60 -0.75
C ILE A 64 -2.76 3.95 -1.30
N ASP A 65 -1.89 4.72 -1.95
CA ASP A 65 -2.25 6.01 -2.54
C ASP A 65 -3.29 5.85 -3.68
N ALA A 66 -3.30 4.70 -4.38
CA ALA A 66 -4.35 4.38 -5.36
C ALA A 66 -5.68 4.01 -4.70
N TYR A 67 -5.64 3.24 -3.61
CA TYR A 67 -6.81 2.91 -2.81
C TYR A 67 -7.47 4.15 -2.21
N GLU A 68 -6.68 5.06 -1.62
CA GLU A 68 -7.13 6.34 -1.05
C GLU A 68 -7.99 7.15 -2.04
N LYS A 69 -7.63 7.16 -3.32
CA LYS A 69 -8.34 7.92 -4.36
C LYS A 69 -9.74 7.39 -4.69
N ILE A 70 -9.99 6.11 -4.43
CA ILE A 70 -11.24 5.45 -4.83
C ILE A 70 -12.07 4.96 -3.63
N SER A 71 -11.47 4.87 -2.45
CA SER A 71 -12.16 4.53 -1.20
C SER A 71 -13.11 5.66 -0.77
N SER A 72 -14.18 5.30 -0.09
CA SER A 72 -14.98 6.30 0.63
C SER A 72 -14.17 6.85 1.81
N VAL A 73 -14.39 8.13 2.12
CA VAL A 73 -13.86 8.77 3.34
C VAL A 73 -14.31 8.01 4.60
N ASP A 74 -15.49 7.39 4.57
CA ASP A 74 -16.03 6.60 5.70
C ASP A 74 -15.30 5.27 5.94
N VAL A 75 -14.42 4.85 5.01
CA VAL A 75 -13.72 3.56 5.05
C VAL A 75 -12.20 3.74 5.13
N TYR A 76 -11.67 4.90 4.72
CA TYR A 76 -10.25 5.18 4.78
C TYR A 76 -9.88 5.79 6.13
N ASP A 77 -9.31 4.97 7.01
CA ASP A 77 -9.05 5.33 8.42
C ASP A 77 -7.74 6.12 8.65
N ILE A 78 -6.94 6.35 7.61
CA ILE A 78 -5.66 7.04 7.73
C ILE A 78 -5.86 8.52 7.39
N PRO A 79 -5.31 9.47 8.18
CA PRO A 79 -5.39 10.88 7.84
C PRO A 79 -4.83 11.17 6.45
N LEU A 80 -5.59 11.92 5.65
CA LEU A 80 -5.14 12.39 4.35
C LEU A 80 -4.00 13.40 4.52
N TYR A 81 -3.15 13.53 3.51
CA TYR A 81 -2.08 14.54 3.55
C TYR A 81 -2.58 15.96 3.79
N GLY A 82 -3.76 16.30 3.27
CA GLY A 82 -4.39 17.61 3.51
C GLY A 82 -4.69 17.83 5.00
N GLU A 83 -5.21 16.81 5.67
CA GLU A 83 -5.51 16.85 7.11
C GLU A 83 -4.23 16.94 7.94
N ILE A 84 -3.18 16.21 7.54
CA ILE A 84 -1.88 16.25 8.21
C ILE A 84 -1.23 17.63 8.06
N LEU A 85 -1.25 18.21 6.86
CA LEU A 85 -0.51 19.43 6.54
C LEU A 85 -1.27 20.70 6.94
N PHE A 86 -2.60 20.69 6.89
CA PHE A 86 -3.42 21.89 7.03
C PHE A 86 -4.50 21.78 8.12
N GLY A 87 -4.65 20.61 8.74
CA GLY A 87 -5.73 20.30 9.68
C GLY A 87 -7.08 20.07 9.00
N ASN A 88 -8.10 19.72 9.78
CA ASN A 88 -9.48 19.62 9.32
C ASN A 88 -10.06 21.05 9.18
N ARG A 89 -10.01 21.64 7.98
CA ARG A 89 -10.65 22.91 7.65
C ARG A 89 -11.84 22.71 6.73
#